data_AF-A0A972LH55-F1
#
_entry.id   AF-A0A972LH55-F1
#
_cell.length_a   1.000
_cell.length_b   1.000
_cell.length_c   1.000
_cell.angle_alpha   90.00
_cell.angle_beta   90.00
_cell.angle_gamma   90.00
#
_symmetry.space_group_name_H-M   'P 1'
#
loop_
_entity.id
_entity.type
_entity.pdbx_description
1 polymer ?
#
loop_
_entity_poly.entity_id
_entity_poly.type
_entity_poly.pdbx_seq_one_letter_code
_entity_poly.pdbx_strand_id
1 'polypeptide(L)' 'LCLGARVVGEALAKDILKAFLCAEFKNRERYNRRLQKIKEIEDETGQSHT' A
#
# COMPACT_ATOMS: atom_id res chain seq x y z
N LEU A 1 -4.18 -2.94 -2.09
CA LEU A 1 -5.50 -2.29 -2.24
C LEU A 1 -6.56 -3.26 -1.73
N CYS A 2 -7.43 -2.84 -0.82
CA CYS A 2 -8.55 -3.66 -0.34
C CYS A 2 -9.86 -2.87 -0.54
N LEU A 3 -10.91 -3.52 -1.04
CA LEU A 3 -12.22 -2.91 -1.30
C LEU A 3 -13.33 -3.74 -0.64
N GLY A 4 -14.33 -3.08 -0.05
CA GLY A 4 -15.45 -3.73 0.63
C GLY A 4 -16.73 -3.70 -0.19
N ALA A 5 -17.22 -4.87 -0.62
CA ALA A 5 -18.40 -5.00 -1.50
C ALA A 5 -19.72 -4.46 -0.91
N ARG A 6 -19.83 -4.41 0.43
CA ARG A 6 -21.03 -3.87 1.12
C ARG A 6 -21.06 -2.35 1.22
N VAL A 7 -19.96 -1.68 0.88
CA VAL A 7 -19.77 -0.22 1.06
C VAL A 7 -19.42 0.46 -0.26
N VAL A 8 -18.66 -0.22 -1.13
CA VAL A 8 -18.22 0.30 -2.43
C VAL A 8 -19.03 -0.36 -3.53
N GLY A 9 -19.80 0.44 -4.28
CA GLY A 9 -20.53 -0.02 -5.46
C GLY A 9 -19.60 -0.36 -6.64
N GLU A 10 -20.10 -1.19 -7.57
CA GLU A 10 -19.30 -1.77 -8.65
C GLU A 10 -18.61 -0.73 -9.55
N ALA A 11 -19.33 0.32 -9.97
CA ALA A 11 -18.76 1.37 -10.82
C ALA A 11 -17.58 2.07 -10.15
N LEU A 12 -17.76 2.47 -8.88
CA LEU A 12 -16.70 3.12 -8.11
C LEU A 12 -15.52 2.17 -7.83
N ALA A 13 -15.78 0.89 -7.59
CA ALA A 13 -14.74 -0.10 -7.41
C ALA A 13 -13.85 -0.23 -8.66
N LYS A 14 -14.45 -0.21 -9.86
CA LYS A 14 -13.71 -0.22 -11.14
C LYS A 14 -12.84 1.03 -11.32
N ASP A 15 -13.37 2.20 -10.97
CA ASP A 15 -12.62 3.45 -11.07
C ASP A 15 -11.43 3.50 -10.10
N ILE A 16 -11.63 3.06 -8.84
CA ILE A 16 -10.54 2.97 -7.85
C ILE A 16 -9.47 1.98 -8.31
N LEU A 17 -9.89 0.81 -8.81
CA LEU A 17 -8.97 -0.21 -9.30
C LEU A 17 -8.13 0.34 -10.46
N LYS A 18 -8.76 0.99 -11.44
CA LYS A 18 -8.07 1.60 -12.59
C LYS A 18 -7.09 2.68 -12.14
N ALA A 19 -7.52 3.57 -11.25
CA ALA A 19 -6.65 4.62 -10.73
C ALA A 19 -5.44 4.05 -9.97
N PHE A 20 -5.63 3.00 -9.18
CA PHE A 20 -4.54 2.35 -8.45
C PHE A 20 -3.55 1.65 -9.39
N LEU A 21 -4.04 0.92 -10.41
CA LEU A 21 -3.18 0.22 -11.38
C LEU A 21 -2.39 1.19 -12.26
N CYS A 22 -2.96 2.34 -12.60
CA CYS A 22 -2.26 3.38 -13.37
C CYS A 22 -1.36 4.28 -12.51
N ALA A 23 -1.40 4.16 -11.18
CA ALA A 23 -0.59 5.00 -10.31
C ALA A 23 0.86 4.52 -10.28
N GLU A 24 1.81 5.45 -10.42
CA GLU A 24 3.23 5.17 -10.31
C GLU A 24 3.81 5.63 -8.97
N PHE A 25 4.76 4.85 -8.45
CA PHE A 25 5.45 5.21 -7.22
C PHE A 25 6.35 6.44 -7.45
N LYS A 26 6.12 7.49 -6.66
CA LYS A 26 6.95 8.71 -6.71
C LYS A 26 8.25 8.46 -5.94
N ASN A 27 9.33 8.21 -6.67
CA ASN A 27 10.66 8.04 -6.10
C ASN A 27 11.25 9.38 -5.61
N ARG A 28 10.76 9.87 -4.47
CA ARG A 28 11.29 11.07 -3.78
C ARG A 28 11.82 10.63 -2.43
N GLU A 29 12.89 11.27 -1.99
CA GLU A 29 13.58 10.98 -0.73
C GLU A 29 12.63 10.78 0.46
N ARG A 30 11.66 11.68 0.63
CA ARG A 30 10.68 11.60 1.74
C ARG A 30 9.84 10.32 1.74
N TYR A 31 9.50 9.79 0.56
CA TYR A 31 8.69 8.57 0.43
C TYR A 31 9.55 7.34 0.69
N ASN A 32 10.77 7.31 0.15
CA ASN A 32 11.73 6.24 0.41
C ASN A 32 12.10 6.16 1.90
N ARG A 33 12.33 7.31 2.55
CA ARG A 33 12.65 7.36 3.98
C ARG A 33 11.53 6.78 4.84
N ARG A 34 10.26 7.06 4.50
CA ARG A 34 9.11 6.49 5.23
C ARG A 34 8.97 4.98 4.98
N LEU A 35 9.22 4.54 3.75
CA LEU A 35 9.22 3.12 3.41
C LEU A 35 10.33 2.37 4.17
N GLN A 36 11.52 2.95 4.26
CA GLN A 36 12.65 2.35 4.98
C GLN A 36 12.35 2.16 6.47
N LYS A 37 11.71 3.13 7.12
CA LYS A 37 11.29 3.00 8.52
C LYS A 37 10.32 1.85 8.76
N ILE A 38 9.41 1.59 7.80
CA ILE A 38 8.48 0.46 7.90
C ILE A 38 9.25 -0.85 7.81
N LYS A 39 10.19 -0.96 6.86
CA LYS A 39 11.08 -2.13 6.74
C LYS A 39 11.88 -2.39 8.00
N GLU A 40 12.46 -1.35 8.61
CA GLU A 40 13.19 -1.47 9.87
C GLU A 40 12.31 -2.06 10.99
N ILE A 41 11.05 -1.61 11.10
CA ILE A 41 10.09 -2.16 12.06
C ILE A 41 9.77 -3.64 11.76
N GLU A 42 9.58 -3.98 10.48
CA GLU A 42 9.33 -5.36 10.04
C GLU A 42 10.54 -6.27 10.35
N ASP A 43 11.76 -5.79 10.15
CA ASP A 43 12.99 -6.52 10.45
C ASP A 43 13.20 -6.73 11.96
N GLU A 44 12.88 -5.74 12.79
CA GLU A 44 12.96 -5.85 14.26
C GLU A 44 11.90 -6.81 14.84
N THR A 45 10.68 -6.77 14.29
CA THR A 45 9.55 -7.57 14.80
C THR A 45 9.47 -8.97 14.18
N GLY A 46 10.00 -9.16 12.97
CA GLY A 46 10.02 -10.43 12.23
C GLY A 46 11.05 -11.45 12.72
N GLN A 47 12.00 -11.05 13.57
CA GLN A 47 13.05 -11.94 14.11
C GLN A 47 12.60 -12.82 15.30
N SER A 48 11.34 -12.75 15.73
CA SER A 48 10.82 -13.56 16.86
C SER A 48 10.05 -14.82 16.45
N HIS A 49 10.18 -15.29 15.19
CA HIS A 49 9.52 -16.54 14.77
C HIS A 49 10.30 -17.33 13.71
N THR A 50 11.46 -17.88 14.09
CA THR A 50 12.04 -19.20 13.69
C THR A 50 13.25 -19.46 14.59
#